data_AF-A0A258TER3-F1
#
_entry.id   AF-A0A258TER3-F1
#
_cell.length_a   1.000
_cell.length_b   1.000
_cell.length_c   1.000
_cell.angle_alpha   90.00
_cell.angle_beta   90.00
_cell.angle_gamma   90.00
#
_symmetry.space_group_name_H-M   'P 1'
#
loop_
_entity.id
_entity.type
_entity.pdbx_description
1 polymer ?
#
loop_
_entity_poly.entity_id
_entity_poly.type
_entity_poly.pdbx_seq_one_letter_code
_entity_poly.pdbx_strand_id
1 'polypeptide(L)'
;MARIIANFSLFLDLTDEDLIDPDEAVEMMELLGTDLQALDKGFLRELIDAFAVIAPEYSGEAQRLVHNMAYHFYLEEALAVDDPVRLAELEAIREARED
;
A
#
# COMPACT_ATOMS: atom_id res chain seq x y z
N MET A 1 -12.41 -2.70 -5.75
CA MET A 1 -10.98 -3.00 -5.95
C MET A 1 -10.22 -2.95 -4.64
N ALA A 2 -10.22 -1.82 -3.91
CA ALA A 2 -9.52 -1.67 -2.62
C ALA A 2 -9.66 -2.86 -1.65
N ARG A 3 -10.90 -3.35 -1.38
CA ARG A 3 -11.12 -4.52 -0.50
C ARG A 3 -10.44 -5.81 -0.99
N ILE A 4 -10.38 -6.03 -2.31
CA ILE A 4 -9.74 -7.22 -2.87
C ILE A 4 -8.24 -7.15 -2.60
N ILE A 5 -7.62 -6.01 -2.94
CA ILE A 5 -6.19 -5.77 -2.71
C ILE A 5 -5.89 -5.87 -1.21
N ALA A 6 -6.70 -5.23 -0.36
CA ALA A 6 -6.54 -5.26 1.09
C ALA A 6 -6.59 -6.69 1.63
N ASN A 7 -7.57 -7.49 1.22
CA ASN A 7 -7.67 -8.88 1.67
C ASN A 7 -6.48 -9.72 1.23
N PHE A 8 -5.97 -9.53 0.01
CA PHE A 8 -4.78 -10.25 -0.47
C PHE A 8 -3.52 -9.80 0.27
N SER A 9 -3.30 -8.50 0.44
CA SER A 9 -2.15 -7.98 1.18
C SER A 9 -2.17 -8.42 2.63
N LEU A 10 -3.32 -8.37 3.30
CA LEU A 10 -3.47 -8.88 4.67
C LEU A 10 -3.25 -10.39 4.75
N PHE A 11 -3.67 -11.15 3.74
CA PHE A 11 -3.39 -12.59 3.71
C PHE A 11 -1.89 -12.86 3.61
N LEU A 12 -1.16 -12.13 2.78
CA LEU A 12 0.29 -12.28 2.65
C LEU A 12 1.03 -11.81 3.91
N ASP A 13 0.56 -10.74 4.56
CA ASP A 13 1.25 -10.09 5.68
C ASP A 13 0.92 -10.72 7.05
N LEU A 14 -0.29 -11.25 7.24
CA LEU A 14 -0.77 -11.75 8.53
C LEU A 14 -0.89 -13.28 8.61
N THR A 15 -0.61 -14.00 7.52
CA THR A 15 -0.55 -15.46 7.59
C THR A 15 0.78 -15.89 8.20
N ASP A 16 0.70 -16.90 9.05
CA ASP A 16 1.86 -17.49 9.72
C ASP A 16 2.91 -18.02 8.72
N GLU A 17 4.19 -17.85 9.06
CA GLU A 17 5.34 -18.30 8.26
C GLU A 17 5.38 -19.81 8.06
N ASP A 18 4.71 -20.59 8.92
CA ASP A 18 4.55 -22.05 8.74
C ASP A 18 3.60 -22.41 7.59
N LEU A 19 2.77 -21.47 7.11
CA LEU A 19 1.77 -21.69 6.07
C LEU A 19 2.14 -21.02 4.73
N ILE A 20 2.83 -19.89 4.79
CA ILE A 20 3.31 -19.16 3.61
C ILE A 20 4.77 -18.84 3.82
N ASP A 21 5.60 -19.17 2.82
CA ASP A 21 7.00 -18.77 2.80
C ASP A 21 7.11 -17.22 2.82
N PRO A 22 7.74 -16.62 3.83
CA PRO A 22 7.87 -15.17 3.93
C PRO A 22 8.55 -14.52 2.72
N ASP A 23 9.53 -15.20 2.11
CA ASP A 23 10.24 -14.65 0.94
C ASP A 23 9.31 -14.58 -0.27
N GLU A 24 8.47 -15.61 -0.48
CA GLU A 24 7.46 -15.64 -1.54
C GLU A 24 6.33 -14.62 -1.27
N ALA A 25 5.97 -14.41 0.00
CA ALA A 25 4.99 -13.39 0.37
C ALA A 25 5.49 -11.97 0.05
N VAL A 26 6.76 -11.69 0.34
CA VAL A 26 7.42 -10.43 0.01
C VAL A 26 7.48 -10.24 -1.51
N GLU A 27 7.91 -11.25 -2.28
CA GLU A 27 7.96 -11.16 -3.74
C GLU A 27 6.58 -10.84 -4.34
N MET A 28 5.52 -11.51 -3.85
CA MET A 28 4.16 -11.24 -4.29
C MET A 28 3.66 -9.84 -3.92
N MET A 29 4.07 -9.31 -2.76
CA MET A 29 3.77 -7.94 -2.34
C MET A 29 4.51 -6.91 -3.22
N GLU A 30 5.77 -7.16 -3.60
CA GLU A 30 6.53 -6.30 -4.51
C GLU A 30 5.93 -6.25 -5.92
N LEU A 31 5.53 -7.42 -6.44
CA LEU A 31 4.83 -7.51 -7.73
C LEU A 31 3.50 -6.76 -7.69
N LEU A 32 2.70 -6.96 -6.62
CA LEU A 32 1.46 -6.23 -6.43
C LEU A 32 1.72 -4.72 -6.37
N GLY A 33 2.71 -4.26 -5.61
CA GLY A 33 3.08 -2.85 -5.53
C GLY A 33 3.42 -2.27 -6.89
N THR A 34 4.22 -2.97 -7.69
CA THR A 34 4.59 -2.57 -9.05
C THR A 34 3.36 -2.40 -9.94
N ASP A 35 2.45 -3.37 -9.92
CA ASP A 35 1.22 -3.32 -10.72
C ASP A 35 0.30 -2.17 -10.28
N LEU A 36 0.20 -1.90 -8.98
CA LEU A 36 -0.60 -0.80 -8.46
C LEU A 36 -0.03 0.57 -8.86
N GLN A 37 1.30 0.74 -8.79
CA GLN A 37 1.96 1.98 -9.20
C GLN A 37 1.82 2.26 -10.71
N ALA A 38 1.63 1.21 -11.52
CA ALA A 38 1.43 1.33 -12.97
C ALA A 38 -0.01 1.66 -13.40
N LEU A 39 -0.95 1.79 -12.46
CA LEU A 39 -2.34 2.16 -12.75
C LEU A 39 -2.46 3.59 -13.31
N ASP A 40 -3.54 3.84 -14.05
CA ASP A 40 -3.92 5.20 -14.45
C ASP A 40 -4.01 6.12 -13.23
N LYS A 41 -3.45 7.33 -13.31
CA LYS A 41 -3.37 8.29 -12.20
C LYS A 41 -4.73 8.66 -11.59
N GLY A 42 -5.78 8.75 -12.40
CA GLY A 42 -7.14 9.01 -11.92
C GLY A 42 -7.65 7.84 -11.07
N PHE A 43 -7.45 6.61 -11.55
CA PHE A 43 -7.83 5.40 -10.81
C PHE A 43 -6.96 5.19 -9.57
N LEU A 44 -5.66 5.48 -9.65
CA LEU A 44 -4.72 5.40 -8.54
C LEU A 44 -5.13 6.37 -7.42
N ARG A 45 -5.55 7.60 -7.75
CA ARG A 45 -6.12 8.55 -6.79
C ARG A 45 -7.34 7.97 -6.08
N GLU A 46 -8.31 7.44 -6.83
CA GLU A 46 -9.50 6.82 -6.25
C GLU A 46 -9.17 5.62 -5.35
N LEU A 47 -8.16 4.84 -5.72
CA LEU A 47 -7.71 3.69 -4.95
C LEU A 47 -7.08 4.11 -3.62
N ILE A 48 -6.22 5.14 -3.62
CA ILE A 48 -5.59 5.69 -2.40
C ILE A 48 -6.67 6.13 -1.41
N ASP A 49 -7.65 6.92 -1.88
CA ASP A 49 -8.74 7.41 -1.03
C ASP A 49 -9.60 6.26 -0.50
N ALA A 50 -9.83 5.23 -1.33
CA ALA A 50 -10.64 4.08 -0.96
C ALA A 50 -10.05 3.28 0.22
N PHE A 51 -8.73 3.20 0.38
CA PHE A 51 -8.11 2.49 1.51
C PHE A 51 -8.50 3.09 2.86
N ALA A 52 -8.44 4.41 3.00
CA ALA A 52 -8.88 5.09 4.22
C ALA A 52 -10.38 4.87 4.50
N VAL A 53 -11.20 4.82 3.45
CA VAL A 53 -12.65 4.57 3.57
C VAL A 53 -12.97 3.16 4.05
N ILE A 54 -12.25 2.14 3.56
CA ILE A 54 -12.54 0.73 3.90
C ILE A 54 -11.84 0.29 5.19
N ALA A 55 -10.80 0.99 5.67
CA ALA A 55 -10.06 0.60 6.86
C ALA A 55 -10.94 0.32 8.10
N PRO A 56 -11.99 1.12 8.42
CA PRO A 56 -12.88 0.86 9.55
C PRO A 56 -13.70 -0.43 9.46
N GLU A 57 -13.72 -1.11 8.32
CA GLU A 57 -14.35 -2.43 8.15
C GLU A 57 -13.50 -3.57 8.73
N TYR A 58 -12.21 -3.29 8.95
CA TYR A 58 -11.25 -4.19 9.56
C TYR A 58 -11.05 -3.82 11.03
N SER A 59 -10.36 -4.68 11.78
CA SER A 59 -10.10 -4.46 13.21
C SER A 59 -8.63 -4.70 13.56
N GLY A 60 -8.16 -4.04 14.61
CA GLY A 60 -6.83 -4.30 15.18
C GLY A 60 -5.71 -3.95 14.22
N GLU A 61 -4.80 -4.89 13.99
CA GLU A 61 -3.67 -4.72 13.08
C GLU A 61 -4.10 -4.58 11.62
N ALA A 62 -5.04 -5.40 11.17
CA ALA A 62 -5.56 -5.32 9.81
C ALA A 62 -6.12 -3.93 9.47
N GLN A 63 -6.82 -3.29 10.41
CA GLN A 63 -7.30 -1.92 10.23
C GLN A 63 -6.16 -0.92 10.01
N ARG A 64 -5.07 -1.03 10.77
CA ARG A 64 -3.91 -0.14 10.63
C ARG A 64 -3.20 -0.37 9.30
N LEU A 65 -3.02 -1.63 8.90
CA LEU A 65 -2.39 -1.99 7.63
C LEU A 65 -3.19 -1.46 6.44
N VAL A 66 -4.51 -1.67 6.43
CA VAL A 66 -5.38 -1.18 5.35
C VAL A 66 -5.39 0.34 5.29
N HIS A 67 -5.41 1.03 6.44
CA HIS A 67 -5.33 2.49 6.47
C HIS A 67 -4.02 3.03 5.87
N ASN A 68 -2.90 2.36 6.13
CA ASN A 68 -1.57 2.79 5.68
C ASN A 68 -1.13 2.15 4.36
N MET A 69 -2.04 1.49 3.65
CA MET A 69 -1.68 0.66 2.50
C MET A 69 -1.14 1.47 1.32
N ALA A 70 -1.69 2.67 1.08
CA ALA A 70 -1.14 3.60 0.10
C ALA A 70 0.31 4.00 0.41
N TYR A 71 0.65 4.12 1.69
CA TYR A 71 2.01 4.36 2.15
C TYR A 71 2.89 3.12 1.94
N HIS A 72 2.43 1.92 2.32
CA HIS A 72 3.24 0.70 2.15
C HIS A 72 3.59 0.40 0.69
N PHE A 73 2.72 0.77 -0.26
CA PHE A 73 2.94 0.54 -1.69
C PHE A 73 3.50 1.74 -2.48
N TYR A 74 3.89 2.82 -1.81
CA TYR A 74 4.42 4.04 -2.48
C TYR A 74 3.47 4.66 -3.52
N LEU A 75 2.16 4.58 -3.27
CA LEU A 75 1.16 4.99 -4.26
C LEU A 75 1.06 6.51 -4.38
N GLU A 76 1.28 7.25 -3.30
CA GLU A 76 1.27 8.72 -3.32
C GLU A 76 2.43 9.27 -4.13
N GLU A 77 3.60 8.63 -4.04
CA GLU A 77 4.80 8.95 -4.81
C GLU A 77 4.60 8.64 -6.30
N ALA A 78 4.08 7.45 -6.62
CA ALA A 78 3.76 7.08 -8.00
C ALA A 78 2.76 8.06 -8.63
N LEU A 79 1.78 8.54 -7.85
CA LEU A 79 0.84 9.55 -8.30
C LEU A 79 1.50 10.92 -8.53
N ALA A 80 2.47 11.27 -7.69
CA ALA A 80 3.21 12.53 -7.70
C ALA A 80 4.42 12.54 -8.66
N VAL A 81 4.67 11.49 -9.43
CA VAL A 81 5.89 11.38 -10.27
C VAL A 81 6.10 12.54 -11.27
N ASP A 82 5.03 13.21 -11.69
CA ASP A 82 5.09 14.38 -12.59
C ASP A 82 5.14 15.74 -11.82
N ASP A 83 5.14 15.70 -10.49
CA ASP A 83 5.22 16.84 -9.59
C ASP A 83 6.46 16.67 -8.67
N PRO A 84 7.64 17.14 -9.10
CA PRO A 84 8.89 16.91 -8.39
C PRO A 84 8.94 17.59 -7.02
N VAL A 85 8.16 18.66 -6.80
CA VAL A 85 8.08 19.31 -5.49
C VAL A 85 7.30 18.42 -4.54
N ARG A 86 6.14 17.94 -4.97
CA ARG A 86 5.31 17.04 -4.16
C ARG A 86 6.03 15.71 -3.86
N LEU A 87 6.78 15.18 -4.82
CA LEU A 87 7.58 13.97 -4.62
C LEU A 87 8.64 14.15 -3.54
N ALA A 88 9.42 15.25 -3.59
CA ALA A 88 10.42 15.54 -2.57
C ALA A 88 9.82 15.72 -1.16
N GLU A 89 8.62 16.30 -1.06
CA GLU A 89 7.90 16.39 0.22
C GLU A 89 7.51 15.01 0.77
N LEU A 90 7.04 14.10 -0.09
CA LEU A 90 6.66 12.75 0.30
C LEU A 90 7.88 11.92 0.75
N GLU A 91 8.99 12.03 0.04
CA GLU A 91 10.26 11.39 0.40
C GLU A 91 10.73 11.85 1.78
N ALA A 92 10.72 13.16 2.06
CA ALA A 92 11.09 13.70 3.36
C ALA A 92 10.15 13.22 4.49
N ILE A 93 8.85 13.05 4.21
CA ILE A 93 7.90 12.49 5.19
C ILE A 93 8.21 11.02 5.51
N ARG A 94 8.67 10.23 4.53
CA ARG A 94 9.09 8.84 4.75
C ARG A 94 10.35 8.74 5.57
N GLU A 95 11.39 9.47 5.18
CA GLU A 95 12.66 9.48 5.91
C GLU A 95 12.42 9.80 7.40
N ALA A 96 11.58 10.81 7.69
CA ALA A 96 11.24 11.18 9.05
C ALA A 96 10.40 10.14 9.85
N ARG A 97 9.84 9.12 9.19
CA ARG A 97 9.11 8.01 9.84
C ARG A 97 9.97 6.77 10.08
N GLU A 98 11.06 6.64 9.32
CA GLU A 98 11.98 5.50 9.38
C GLU A 98 13.14 5.74 10.38
N ASP A 99 13.39 7.00 10.76
CA ASP A 99 14.29 7.44 11.84
C ASP A 99 13.72 7.26 13.26
#